data_AF-A0A7S1FSD9-F1
#
_entry.id   AF-A0A7S1FSD9-F1
#
_cell.length_a   1.000
_cell.length_b   1.000
_cell.length_c   1.000
_cell.angle_alpha   90.00
_cell.angle_beta   90.00
_cell.angle_gamma   90.00
#
_symmetry.space_group_name_H-M   'P 1'
#
loop_
_entity.id
_entity.type
_entity.pdbx_description
1 polymer ?
#
loop_
_entity_poly.entity_id
_entity_poly.type
_entity_poly.pdbx_seq_one_letter_code
_entity_poly.pdbx_strand_id
1 'polypeptide(L)'
;EALADNLLRVIDVLCTDAMDRAWRCRMGSAGALSEAIALVRTWDDLGGGGTVTEDDASPAQKGAGHRLRRLWRTTLRLLDDVREDVRQKGETLGKSLRSLTLRLATLRQEAVRTSLSILLGTTGLESSCTAAAGLSISTVLGIVDAAPPSSLEEGLPDLVAVLVGSVSNLEPAALNYLQVRADAPEGALSYDALDSLRLRLSARSPLSVALDRLFDTVVPRASLAVRRLLIPHLDAALRRAAGTASRAAAADCAAALARSSPAAFGGPSEAAAVRLLRALAAGAERERGSGARSRLSRALGAVAEACPPPAVGTLATEACERYERKWGA
;
A
#
# COMPACT_ATOMS: atom_id res chain seq x y z
N GLU A 1 33.00 18.39 1.13
CA GLU A 1 32.76 18.14 -0.30
C GLU A 1 33.48 16.90 -0.81
N ALA A 2 34.83 16.86 -0.86
CA ALA A 2 35.57 15.67 -1.37
C ALA A 2 35.25 14.33 -0.65
N LEU A 3 35.01 14.34 0.67
CA LEU A 3 34.60 13.13 1.42
C LEU A 3 33.23 12.61 0.98
N ALA A 4 32.26 13.52 0.77
CA ALA A 4 30.91 13.17 0.35
C ALA A 4 30.93 12.63 -1.09
N ASP A 5 31.69 13.27 -1.99
CA ASP A 5 31.83 12.80 -3.37
C ASP A 5 32.44 11.39 -3.45
N ASN A 6 33.45 11.12 -2.62
CA ASN A 6 34.05 9.79 -2.54
C ASN A 6 33.06 8.76 -1.98
N LEU A 7 32.27 9.10 -0.95
CA LEU A 7 31.23 8.22 -0.43
C LEU A 7 30.18 7.88 -1.49
N LEU A 8 29.72 8.86 -2.27
CA LEU A 8 28.75 8.65 -3.34
C LEU A 8 29.30 7.72 -4.42
N ARG A 9 30.56 7.89 -4.82
CA ARG A 9 31.24 6.99 -5.76
C ARG A 9 31.34 5.57 -5.21
N VAL A 10 31.69 5.41 -3.93
CA VAL A 10 31.75 4.10 -3.27
C VAL A 10 30.37 3.43 -3.28
N ILE A 11 29.30 4.14 -2.89
CA ILE A 11 27.93 3.61 -2.93
C ILE A 11 27.57 3.17 -4.36
N ASP A 12 27.90 3.99 -5.37
CA ASP A 12 27.57 3.72 -6.76
C ASP A 12 28.31 2.48 -7.31
N VAL A 13 29.59 2.30 -6.96
CA VAL A 13 30.38 1.12 -7.33
C VAL A 13 29.84 -0.12 -6.63
N LEU A 14 29.65 -0.06 -5.32
CA LEU A 14 29.17 -1.21 -4.55
C LEU A 14 27.75 -1.66 -4.97
N CYS A 15 26.86 -0.73 -5.35
CA CYS A 15 25.56 -1.10 -5.93
C CYS A 15 25.70 -1.84 -7.27
N THR A 16 26.79 -1.62 -8.01
CA THR A 16 27.10 -2.35 -9.25
C THR A 16 27.58 -3.76 -8.93
N ASP A 17 28.54 -3.86 -8.01
CA ASP A 17 29.13 -5.14 -7.58
C ASP A 17 28.11 -6.04 -6.87
N ALA A 18 27.12 -5.44 -6.19
CA ALA A 18 25.98 -6.14 -5.60
C ALA A 18 25.11 -6.86 -6.63
N MET A 19 25.26 -6.53 -7.92
CA MET A 19 24.56 -7.17 -9.03
C MET A 19 25.47 -8.07 -9.86
N ASP A 20 26.71 -8.31 -9.41
CA ASP A 20 27.69 -9.13 -10.14
C ASP A 20 27.26 -10.62 -10.21
N ARG A 21 27.76 -11.34 -11.22
CA ARG A 21 27.51 -12.78 -11.37
C ARG A 21 28.15 -13.60 -10.24
N ALA A 22 29.30 -13.17 -9.73
CA ALA A 22 29.99 -13.81 -8.63
C ALA A 22 29.30 -13.48 -7.30
N TRP A 23 28.74 -14.52 -6.65
CA TRP A 23 28.02 -14.37 -5.38
C TRP A 23 28.90 -13.80 -4.25
N ARG A 24 30.22 -14.03 -4.28
CA ARG A 24 31.18 -13.45 -3.32
C ARG A 24 31.26 -11.94 -3.45
N CYS A 25 31.24 -11.41 -4.68
CA CYS A 25 31.19 -9.97 -4.91
C CYS A 25 29.89 -9.40 -4.37
N ARG A 26 28.74 -10.04 -4.65
CA ARG A 26 27.44 -9.60 -4.12
C ARG A 26 27.37 -9.58 -2.60
N MET A 27 27.84 -10.63 -1.96
CA MET A 27 27.90 -10.73 -0.50
C MET A 27 28.84 -9.67 0.11
N GLY A 28 30.03 -9.50 -0.46
CA GLY A 28 31.03 -8.53 0.01
C GLY A 28 30.53 -7.10 -0.13
N SER A 29 29.96 -6.76 -1.29
CA SER A 29 29.42 -5.43 -1.55
C SER A 29 28.16 -5.13 -0.73
N ALA A 30 27.30 -6.11 -0.44
CA ALA A 30 26.17 -5.94 0.47
C ALA A 30 26.62 -5.56 1.89
N GLY A 31 27.69 -6.21 2.39
CA GLY A 31 28.31 -5.86 3.67
C GLY A 31 28.87 -4.44 3.65
N ALA A 32 29.69 -4.11 2.66
CA ALA A 32 30.28 -2.79 2.51
C ALA A 32 29.23 -1.68 2.31
N LEU A 33 28.14 -1.95 1.59
CA LEU A 33 27.02 -1.02 1.43
C LEU A 33 26.39 -0.69 2.78
N SER A 34 26.22 -1.69 3.65
CA SER A 34 25.61 -1.49 4.97
C SER A 34 26.41 -0.50 5.81
N GLU A 35 27.74 -0.58 5.74
CA GLU A 35 28.65 0.34 6.41
C GLU A 35 28.66 1.73 5.75
N ALA A 36 28.70 1.79 4.42
CA ALA A 36 28.68 3.06 3.67
C ALA A 36 27.40 3.86 3.93
N ILE A 37 26.22 3.22 3.87
CA ILE A 37 24.94 3.91 4.13
C ILE A 37 24.77 4.31 5.60
N ALA A 38 25.49 3.67 6.52
CA ALA A 38 25.48 4.06 7.92
C ALA A 38 26.18 5.42 8.15
N LEU A 39 26.99 5.89 7.21
CA LEU A 39 27.59 7.23 7.25
C LEU A 39 26.63 8.32 6.75
N VAL A 40 25.59 7.95 5.99
CA VAL A 40 24.60 8.89 5.44
C VAL A 40 23.65 9.36 6.56
N ARG A 41 23.53 10.68 6.71
CA ARG A 41 22.69 11.32 7.73
C ARG A 41 21.57 12.14 7.11
N THR A 42 21.85 12.82 6.01
CA THR A 42 20.95 13.76 5.34
C THR A 42 20.69 13.35 3.89
N TRP A 43 19.75 14.04 3.25
CA TRP A 43 19.46 13.86 1.82
C TRP A 43 20.62 14.33 0.93
N ASP A 44 21.34 15.36 1.36
CA ASP A 44 22.48 15.91 0.61
C ASP A 44 23.69 14.96 0.63
N ASP A 45 23.83 14.15 1.69
CA ASP A 45 24.84 13.07 1.74
C ASP A 45 24.60 11.98 0.68
N LEU A 46 23.40 11.91 0.08
CA LEU A 46 23.08 11.05 -1.06
C LEU A 46 23.17 11.78 -2.41
N GLY A 47 23.59 13.05 -2.42
CA GLY A 47 23.73 13.89 -3.61
C GLY A 47 22.57 14.86 -3.83
N GLY A 48 21.66 15.01 -2.86
CA GLY A 48 20.58 15.99 -2.90
C GLY A 48 19.64 15.86 -4.11
N GLY A 49 19.04 16.98 -4.53
CA GLY A 49 18.17 17.05 -5.70
C GLY A 49 16.75 16.51 -5.46
N GLY A 50 15.99 16.35 -6.55
CA GLY A 50 14.57 15.97 -6.53
C GLY A 50 14.31 14.46 -6.50
N THR A 51 13.03 14.11 -6.58
CA THR A 51 12.57 12.73 -6.78
C THR A 51 12.86 12.25 -8.20
N VAL A 52 13.08 10.94 -8.35
CA VAL A 52 13.25 10.30 -9.66
C VAL A 52 12.14 9.27 -9.84
N THR A 53 11.27 9.46 -10.84
CA THR A 53 10.31 8.47 -11.31
C THR A 53 10.98 7.53 -12.32
N GLU A 54 10.30 6.44 -12.73
CA GLU A 54 10.91 5.39 -13.56
C GLU A 54 11.47 5.89 -14.91
N ASP A 55 10.99 7.05 -15.40
CA ASP A 55 11.24 7.56 -16.75
C ASP A 55 12.35 8.62 -16.88
N ASP A 56 12.85 9.19 -15.76
CA ASP A 56 13.68 10.41 -15.80
C ASP A 56 15.22 10.18 -15.75
N ALA A 57 15.70 8.94 -15.81
CA ALA A 57 17.12 8.66 -15.59
C ALA A 57 17.99 8.91 -16.85
N SER A 58 18.26 10.18 -17.18
CA SER A 58 19.48 10.51 -17.91
C SER A 58 20.71 10.12 -17.05
N PRO A 59 21.74 9.47 -17.63
CA PRO A 59 22.93 9.02 -16.88
C PRO A 59 23.70 10.15 -16.17
N ALA A 60 23.40 11.41 -16.49
CA ALA A 60 23.99 12.60 -15.87
C ALA A 60 23.36 13.00 -14.53
N GLN A 61 22.15 12.53 -14.19
CA GLN A 61 21.39 13.01 -13.03
C GLN A 61 21.37 11.99 -11.88
N LYS A 62 22.55 11.76 -11.28
CA LYS A 62 22.71 10.90 -10.10
C LYS A 62 22.38 11.66 -8.82
N GLY A 63 21.12 12.07 -8.64
CA GLY A 63 20.64 12.67 -7.38
C GLY A 63 20.40 11.63 -6.28
N ALA A 64 20.04 12.10 -5.09
CA ALA A 64 19.70 11.26 -3.94
C ALA A 64 18.53 10.33 -4.20
N GLY A 65 17.49 10.79 -4.93
CA GLY A 65 16.36 9.96 -5.33
C GLY A 65 16.79 8.74 -6.16
N HIS A 66 17.68 8.95 -7.13
CA HIS A 66 18.24 7.87 -7.94
C HIS A 66 18.98 6.84 -7.08
N ARG A 67 19.86 7.30 -6.19
CA ARG A 67 20.66 6.41 -5.32
C ARG A 67 19.81 5.66 -4.31
N LEU A 68 18.86 6.33 -3.65
CA LEU A 68 17.96 5.68 -2.71
C LEU A 68 17.12 4.60 -3.39
N ARG A 69 16.58 4.89 -4.57
CA ARG A 69 15.84 3.90 -5.37
C ARG A 69 16.73 2.72 -5.78
N ARG A 70 17.97 3.01 -6.21
CA ARG A 70 18.94 1.97 -6.58
C ARG A 70 19.31 1.08 -5.40
N LEU A 71 19.57 1.67 -4.23
CA LEU A 71 19.82 0.95 -2.98
C LEU A 71 18.67 0.01 -2.63
N TRP A 72 17.42 0.48 -2.72
CA TRP A 72 16.24 -0.36 -2.49
C TRP A 72 16.16 -1.50 -3.49
N ARG A 73 16.32 -1.23 -4.79
CA ARG A 73 16.31 -2.28 -5.82
C ARG A 73 17.39 -3.33 -5.58
N THR A 74 18.61 -2.89 -5.28
CA THR A 74 19.74 -3.78 -4.99
C THR A 74 19.43 -4.63 -3.75
N THR A 75 18.96 -4.01 -2.67
CA THR A 75 18.63 -4.70 -1.42
C THR A 75 17.55 -5.76 -1.62
N LEU A 76 16.44 -5.40 -2.29
CA LEU A 76 15.33 -6.33 -2.55
C LEU A 76 15.78 -7.52 -3.41
N ARG A 77 16.69 -7.31 -4.36
CA ARG A 77 17.29 -8.39 -5.16
C ARG A 77 18.24 -9.28 -4.36
N LEU A 78 19.00 -8.71 -3.42
CA LEU A 78 19.88 -9.50 -2.54
C LEU A 78 19.09 -10.38 -1.58
N LEU A 79 17.91 -9.94 -1.14
CA LEU A 79 17.01 -10.76 -0.32
C LEU A 79 16.44 -11.96 -1.08
N ASP A 80 16.33 -11.85 -2.41
CA ASP A 80 15.86 -12.91 -3.31
C ASP A 80 17.02 -13.69 -3.97
N ASP A 81 18.23 -13.57 -3.43
CA ASP A 81 19.39 -14.30 -3.97
C ASP A 81 19.24 -15.82 -3.72
N VAL A 82 19.79 -16.64 -4.62
CA VAL A 82 19.81 -18.11 -4.47
C VAL A 82 20.72 -18.57 -3.31
N ARG A 83 21.74 -17.79 -2.94
CA ARG A 83 22.72 -18.11 -1.90
C ARG A 83 22.29 -17.54 -0.54
N GLU A 84 22.24 -18.40 0.47
CA GLU A 84 21.90 -18.01 1.85
C GLU A 84 22.82 -16.93 2.41
N ASP A 85 24.13 -17.04 2.22
CA ASP A 85 25.09 -16.05 2.72
C ASP A 85 24.85 -14.65 2.12
N VAL A 86 24.41 -14.58 0.86
CA VAL A 86 24.06 -13.32 0.20
C VAL A 86 22.77 -12.78 0.79
N ARG A 87 21.75 -13.63 0.99
CA ARG A 87 20.49 -13.24 1.64
C ARG A 87 20.72 -12.68 3.03
N GLN A 88 21.54 -13.32 3.85
CA GLN A 88 21.87 -12.86 5.21
C GLN A 88 22.54 -11.47 5.22
N LYS A 89 23.44 -11.20 4.27
CA LYS A 89 24.00 -9.85 4.09
C LYS A 89 22.97 -8.87 3.54
N GLY A 90 22.09 -9.30 2.65
CA GLY A 90 20.93 -8.55 2.17
C GLY A 90 19.98 -8.12 3.29
N GLU A 91 19.71 -8.99 4.25
CA GLU A 91 18.89 -8.67 5.44
C GLU A 91 19.54 -7.61 6.32
N THR A 92 20.86 -7.71 6.52
CA THR A 92 21.63 -6.72 7.27
C THR A 92 21.57 -5.36 6.57
N LEU A 93 21.79 -5.33 5.25
CA LEU A 93 21.65 -4.15 4.42
C LEU A 93 20.23 -3.57 4.48
N GLY A 94 19.21 -4.43 4.42
CA GLY A 94 17.80 -4.04 4.49
C GLY A 94 17.43 -3.35 5.80
N LYS A 95 17.93 -3.84 6.93
CA LYS A 95 17.73 -3.20 8.24
C LYS A 95 18.37 -1.80 8.27
N SER A 96 19.60 -1.68 7.78
CA SER A 96 20.31 -0.39 7.69
C SER A 96 19.63 0.58 6.74
N LEU A 97 19.20 0.11 5.56
CA LEU A 97 18.51 0.92 4.55
C LEU A 97 17.13 1.37 5.01
N ARG A 98 16.39 0.52 5.73
CA ARG A 98 15.15 0.90 6.40
C ARG A 98 15.41 2.03 7.40
N SER A 99 16.40 1.87 8.29
CA SER A 99 16.74 2.91 9.27
C SER A 99 17.08 4.25 8.61
N LEU A 100 17.90 4.21 7.55
CA LEU A 100 18.21 5.40 6.75
C LEU A 100 16.94 6.00 6.13
N THR A 101 16.11 5.18 5.50
CA THR A 101 14.87 5.62 4.83
C THR A 101 13.92 6.31 5.79
N LEU A 102 13.71 5.75 6.98
CA LEU A 102 12.83 6.36 7.99
C LEU A 102 13.38 7.70 8.48
N ARG A 103 14.70 7.80 8.69
CA ARG A 103 15.35 9.07 9.03
C ARG A 103 15.20 10.10 7.92
N LEU A 104 15.38 9.72 6.66
CA LEU A 104 15.22 10.65 5.55
C LEU A 104 13.76 11.06 5.34
N ALA A 105 12.81 10.15 5.57
CA ALA A 105 11.38 10.40 5.46
C ALA A 105 10.87 11.45 6.47
N THR A 106 11.52 11.60 7.64
CA THR A 106 11.18 12.69 8.57
C THR A 106 11.69 14.05 8.13
N LEU A 107 12.71 14.08 7.27
CA LEU A 107 13.41 15.30 6.87
C LEU A 107 12.96 15.82 5.50
N ARG A 108 12.64 14.92 4.56
CA ARG A 108 12.42 15.25 3.15
C ARG A 108 11.26 14.48 2.54
N GLN A 109 10.36 15.21 1.89
CA GLN A 109 9.24 14.62 1.16
C GLN A 109 9.72 13.79 -0.04
N GLU A 110 10.85 14.15 -0.65
CA GLU A 110 11.42 13.43 -1.78
C GLU A 110 11.86 12.01 -1.38
N ALA A 111 12.32 11.83 -0.15
CA ALA A 111 12.66 10.52 0.39
C ALA A 111 11.41 9.64 0.55
N VAL A 112 10.30 10.22 1.03
CA VAL A 112 9.00 9.53 1.14
C VAL A 112 8.54 9.06 -0.24
N ARG A 113 8.45 9.96 -1.22
CA ARG A 113 7.99 9.63 -2.58
C ARG A 113 8.87 8.59 -3.26
N THR A 114 10.19 8.80 -3.22
CA THR A 114 11.14 7.86 -3.84
C THR A 114 11.01 6.48 -3.22
N SER A 115 10.92 6.38 -1.90
CA SER A 115 10.80 5.09 -1.20
C SER A 115 9.46 4.43 -1.50
N LEU A 116 8.34 5.14 -1.39
CA LEU A 116 7.02 4.57 -1.68
C LEU A 116 6.90 4.10 -3.13
N SER A 117 7.50 4.80 -4.11
CA SER A 117 7.44 4.42 -5.52
C SER A 117 8.01 3.03 -5.82
N ILE A 118 9.00 2.56 -5.05
CA ILE A 118 9.60 1.24 -5.22
C ILE A 118 9.02 0.21 -4.25
N LEU A 119 8.72 0.63 -3.01
CA LEU A 119 8.22 -0.28 -1.97
C LEU A 119 6.78 -0.72 -2.20
N LEU A 120 5.95 0.09 -2.86
CA LEU A 120 4.57 -0.25 -3.18
C LEU A 120 4.43 -1.07 -4.47
N GLY A 121 5.50 -1.22 -5.26
CA GLY A 121 5.47 -1.95 -6.53
C GLY A 121 5.67 -3.46 -6.40
N THR A 122 5.75 -4.12 -7.57
CA THR A 122 5.90 -5.57 -7.73
C THR A 122 7.17 -6.14 -7.11
N THR A 123 8.24 -5.36 -7.03
CA THR A 123 9.49 -5.78 -6.38
C THR A 123 9.48 -5.58 -4.86
N GLY A 124 8.52 -4.82 -4.35
CA GLY A 124 8.40 -4.45 -2.94
C GLY A 124 7.33 -5.28 -2.24
N LEU A 125 6.23 -4.63 -1.89
CA LEU A 125 5.12 -5.22 -1.13
C LEU A 125 4.49 -6.43 -1.84
N GLU A 126 4.36 -6.38 -3.16
CA GLU A 126 3.80 -7.46 -3.98
C GLU A 126 4.85 -8.51 -4.40
N SER A 127 6.04 -8.48 -3.81
CA SER A 127 7.11 -9.43 -4.12
C SER A 127 6.75 -10.86 -3.73
N SER A 128 7.12 -11.82 -4.58
CA SER A 128 7.05 -13.26 -4.27
C SER A 128 8.04 -13.70 -3.19
N CYS A 129 9.10 -12.91 -2.96
CA CYS A 129 10.05 -13.15 -1.89
C CYS A 129 9.49 -12.60 -0.57
N THR A 130 9.18 -13.49 0.37
CA THR A 130 8.57 -13.14 1.66
C THR A 130 9.44 -12.19 2.50
N ALA A 131 10.77 -12.33 2.43
CA ALA A 131 11.70 -11.42 3.10
C ALA A 131 11.67 -10.00 2.49
N ALA A 132 11.63 -9.90 1.16
CA ALA A 132 11.53 -8.63 0.44
C ALA A 132 10.18 -7.93 0.69
N ALA A 133 9.07 -8.69 0.62
CA ALA A 133 7.74 -8.20 0.94
C ALA A 133 7.65 -7.75 2.40
N GLY A 134 8.15 -8.56 3.34
CA GLY A 134 8.18 -8.24 4.77
C GLY A 134 8.98 -6.98 5.09
N LEU A 135 10.17 -6.82 4.49
CA LEU A 135 10.97 -5.61 4.63
C LEU A 135 10.23 -4.38 4.07
N SER A 136 9.60 -4.53 2.91
CA SER A 136 8.86 -3.45 2.25
C SER A 136 7.67 -3.00 3.10
N ILE A 137 6.85 -3.95 3.57
CA ILE A 137 5.73 -3.68 4.48
C ILE A 137 6.25 -2.97 5.73
N SER A 138 7.25 -3.53 6.42
CA SER A 138 7.77 -2.94 7.66
C SER A 138 8.33 -1.53 7.48
N THR A 139 8.81 -1.20 6.27
CA THR A 139 9.33 0.12 5.92
C THR A 139 8.20 1.09 5.59
N VAL A 140 7.21 0.67 4.80
CA VAL A 140 6.01 1.47 4.49
C VAL A 140 5.29 1.86 5.78
N LEU A 141 5.10 0.91 6.71
CA LEU A 141 4.51 1.20 8.03
C LEU A 141 5.34 2.23 8.81
N GLY A 142 6.66 2.06 8.82
CA GLY A 142 7.55 3.03 9.47
C GLY A 142 7.48 4.42 8.83
N ILE A 143 7.30 4.50 7.50
CA ILE A 143 7.12 5.78 6.79
C ILE A 143 5.80 6.42 7.20
N VAL A 144 4.70 5.66 7.22
CA VAL A 144 3.38 6.14 7.70
C VAL A 144 3.45 6.67 9.13
N ASP A 145 4.28 6.03 9.97
CA ASP A 145 4.43 6.39 11.38
C ASP A 145 5.33 7.60 11.63
N ALA A 146 6.40 7.74 10.84
CA ALA A 146 7.46 8.71 11.09
C ALA A 146 7.38 9.97 10.22
N ALA A 147 6.86 9.86 8.99
CA ALA A 147 6.83 10.98 8.05
C ALA A 147 5.82 12.05 8.49
N PRO A 148 6.13 13.35 8.29
CA PRO A 148 5.15 14.41 8.48
C PRO A 148 3.93 14.19 7.57
N PRO A 149 2.68 14.45 8.04
CA PRO A 149 1.48 14.26 7.23
C PRO A 149 1.51 14.97 5.86
N SER A 150 2.09 16.17 5.80
CA SER A 150 2.25 16.92 4.54
C SER A 150 3.14 16.22 3.52
N SER A 151 4.10 15.41 3.97
CA SER A 151 4.98 14.65 3.06
C SER A 151 4.26 13.48 2.39
N LEU A 152 3.23 12.94 3.04
CA LEU A 152 2.44 11.82 2.52
C LEU A 152 1.28 12.27 1.63
N GLU A 153 0.88 13.54 1.70
CA GLU A 153 -0.33 14.06 1.05
C GLU A 153 -0.36 13.79 -0.46
N GLU A 154 0.71 14.11 -1.20
CA GLU A 154 0.71 13.97 -2.66
C GLU A 154 0.65 12.51 -3.14
N GLY A 155 1.22 11.57 -2.37
CA GLY A 155 1.19 10.13 -2.68
C GLY A 155 0.07 9.36 -1.98
N LEU A 156 -0.80 10.06 -1.23
CA LEU A 156 -1.80 9.44 -0.38
C LEU A 156 -2.80 8.56 -1.15
N PRO A 157 -3.33 8.96 -2.32
CA PRO A 157 -4.30 8.12 -3.04
C PRO A 157 -3.72 6.78 -3.48
N ASP A 158 -2.51 6.77 -4.02
CA ASP A 158 -1.82 5.55 -4.45
C ASP A 158 -1.46 4.67 -3.25
N LEU A 159 -0.94 5.26 -2.18
CA LEU A 159 -0.61 4.55 -0.95
C LEU A 159 -1.85 3.83 -0.39
N VAL A 160 -2.98 4.52 -0.24
CA VAL A 160 -4.23 3.91 0.24
C VAL A 160 -4.70 2.80 -0.71
N ALA A 161 -4.67 3.03 -2.02
CA ALA A 161 -5.12 2.04 -3.01
C ALA A 161 -4.29 0.75 -2.96
N VAL A 162 -2.96 0.86 -2.89
CA VAL A 162 -2.06 -0.31 -2.82
C VAL A 162 -2.22 -1.05 -1.50
N LEU A 163 -2.27 -0.33 -0.37
CA LEU A 163 -2.46 -0.95 0.95
C LEU A 163 -3.78 -1.73 1.01
N VAL A 164 -4.88 -1.13 0.56
CA VAL A 164 -6.21 -1.78 0.47
C VAL A 164 -6.15 -3.03 -0.43
N GLY A 165 -5.56 -2.89 -1.63
CA GLY A 165 -5.43 -3.99 -2.58
C GLY A 165 -4.61 -5.17 -2.04
N SER A 166 -3.71 -4.90 -1.10
CA SER A 166 -2.77 -5.88 -0.59
C SER A 166 -3.16 -6.52 0.75
N VAL A 167 -4.25 -6.08 1.38
CA VAL A 167 -4.71 -6.65 2.66
C VAL A 167 -4.90 -8.16 2.58
N SER A 168 -5.53 -8.67 1.51
CA SER A 168 -5.73 -10.10 1.32
C SER A 168 -4.43 -10.89 1.05
N ASN A 169 -3.33 -10.24 0.66
CA ASN A 169 -2.04 -10.90 0.44
C ASN A 169 -1.39 -11.35 1.77
N LEU A 170 -1.79 -10.77 2.89
CA LEU A 170 -1.29 -11.14 4.23
C LEU A 170 -2.12 -12.22 4.91
N GLU A 171 -3.15 -12.74 4.24
CA GLU A 171 -3.95 -13.82 4.79
C GLU A 171 -3.14 -15.12 4.90
N PRO A 172 -3.21 -15.84 6.03
CA PRO A 172 -2.60 -17.15 6.15
C PRO A 172 -3.13 -18.11 5.08
N ALA A 173 -2.23 -18.84 4.42
CA ALA A 173 -2.59 -19.83 3.39
C ALA A 173 -3.61 -20.87 3.89
N ALA A 174 -3.61 -21.16 5.20
CA ALA A 174 -4.58 -22.02 5.86
C ALA A 174 -6.04 -21.56 5.66
N LEU A 175 -6.31 -20.24 5.63
CA LEU A 175 -7.67 -19.74 5.40
C LEU A 175 -8.17 -20.04 3.99
N ASN A 176 -7.29 -19.93 2.99
CA ASN A 176 -7.61 -20.27 1.60
C ASN A 176 -7.89 -21.77 1.45
N TYR A 177 -7.10 -22.61 2.12
CA TYR A 177 -7.35 -24.05 2.16
C TYR A 177 -8.68 -24.40 2.83
N LEU A 178 -8.98 -23.79 3.99
CA LEU A 178 -10.24 -24.00 4.71
C LEU A 178 -11.44 -23.52 3.90
N GLN A 179 -11.30 -22.47 3.10
CA GLN A 179 -12.37 -21.98 2.22
C GLN A 179 -12.78 -23.02 1.18
N VAL A 180 -11.82 -23.72 0.57
CA VAL A 180 -12.11 -24.81 -0.40
C VAL A 180 -12.88 -25.96 0.26
N ARG A 181 -12.68 -26.17 1.57
CA ARG A 181 -13.34 -27.22 2.34
C ARG A 181 -14.64 -26.78 3.02
N ALA A 182 -14.94 -25.48 3.06
CA ALA A 182 -16.10 -24.95 3.77
C ALA A 182 -17.44 -25.45 3.19
N ASP A 183 -17.45 -25.79 1.90
CA ASP A 183 -18.63 -26.33 1.21
C ASP A 183 -18.69 -27.88 1.24
N ALA A 184 -17.71 -28.55 1.84
CA ALA A 184 -17.67 -30.01 1.94
C ALA A 184 -18.55 -30.51 3.13
N PRO A 185 -19.18 -31.70 3.03
CA PRO A 185 -20.00 -32.27 4.10
C PRO A 185 -19.26 -32.44 5.44
N GLU A 186 -17.93 -32.60 5.36
CA GLU A 186 -17.01 -32.77 6.50
C GLU A 186 -16.25 -31.46 6.82
N GLY A 187 -16.76 -30.31 6.34
CA GLY A 187 -16.16 -28.99 6.55
C GLY A 187 -16.12 -28.63 8.03
N ALA A 188 -14.93 -28.32 8.54
CA ALA A 188 -14.73 -28.00 9.97
C ALA A 188 -15.33 -26.65 10.40
N LEU A 189 -15.60 -25.74 9.46
CA LEU A 189 -16.13 -24.39 9.70
C LEU A 189 -17.11 -24.03 8.59
N SER A 190 -18.20 -23.34 8.95
CA SER A 190 -19.11 -22.75 7.96
C SER A 190 -18.43 -21.59 7.22
N TYR A 191 -18.91 -21.29 6.00
CA TYR A 191 -18.41 -20.17 5.21
C TYR A 191 -18.46 -18.84 6.00
N ASP A 192 -19.57 -18.57 6.69
CA ASP A 192 -19.76 -17.34 7.46
C ASP A 192 -18.84 -17.25 8.68
N ALA A 193 -18.55 -18.38 9.35
CA ALA A 193 -17.58 -18.41 10.43
C ALA A 193 -16.15 -18.14 9.91
N LEU A 194 -15.80 -18.70 8.76
CA LEU A 194 -14.51 -18.47 8.10
C LEU A 194 -14.36 -17.03 7.63
N ASP A 195 -15.40 -16.46 7.00
CA ASP A 195 -15.43 -15.05 6.59
C ASP A 195 -15.23 -14.13 7.80
N SER A 196 -15.95 -14.40 8.89
CA SER A 196 -15.82 -13.64 10.14
C SER A 196 -14.40 -13.71 10.72
N LEU A 197 -13.77 -14.89 10.72
CA LEU A 197 -12.38 -15.06 11.17
C LEU A 197 -11.41 -14.29 10.27
N ARG A 198 -11.53 -14.44 8.95
CA ARG A 198 -10.71 -13.74 7.95
C ARG A 198 -10.76 -12.24 8.16
N LEU A 199 -11.96 -11.69 8.32
CA LEU A 199 -12.15 -10.25 8.51
C LEU A 199 -11.59 -9.75 9.84
N ARG A 200 -11.65 -10.54 10.91
CA ARG A 200 -11.02 -10.20 12.21
C ARG A 200 -9.50 -10.20 12.15
N LEU A 201 -8.91 -11.17 11.43
CA LEU A 201 -7.46 -11.24 11.24
C LEU A 201 -6.99 -10.09 10.36
N SER A 202 -7.69 -9.85 9.25
CA SER A 202 -7.45 -8.72 8.35
C SER A 202 -7.47 -7.39 9.10
N ALA A 203 -8.50 -7.13 9.92
CA ALA A 203 -8.63 -5.87 10.65
C ALA A 203 -7.46 -5.60 11.62
N ARG A 204 -6.71 -6.63 12.01
CA ARG A 204 -5.52 -6.52 12.87
C ARG A 204 -4.21 -6.64 12.08
N SER A 205 -4.30 -6.73 10.76
CA SER A 205 -3.12 -6.81 9.90
C SER A 205 -2.32 -5.50 9.97
N PRO A 206 -1.00 -5.55 9.76
CA PRO A 206 -0.19 -4.34 9.76
C PRO A 206 -0.67 -3.30 8.71
N LEU A 207 -1.16 -3.75 7.56
CA LEU A 207 -1.68 -2.86 6.51
C LEU A 207 -2.98 -2.18 6.93
N SER A 208 -3.89 -2.89 7.60
CA SER A 208 -5.11 -2.29 8.14
C SER A 208 -4.82 -1.27 9.24
N VAL A 209 -3.86 -1.54 10.12
CA VAL A 209 -3.42 -0.57 11.13
C VAL A 209 -2.84 0.69 10.50
N ALA A 210 -2.07 0.56 9.42
CA ALA A 210 -1.58 1.72 8.68
C ALA A 210 -2.69 2.49 7.96
N LEU A 211 -3.68 1.81 7.40
CA LEU A 211 -4.86 2.46 6.82
C LEU A 211 -5.60 3.29 7.87
N ASP A 212 -5.89 2.71 9.04
CA ASP A 212 -6.53 3.43 10.15
C ASP A 212 -5.70 4.68 10.53
N ARG A 213 -4.38 4.52 10.68
CA ARG A 213 -3.49 5.65 10.98
C ARG A 213 -3.51 6.74 9.92
N LEU A 214 -3.51 6.38 8.63
CA LEU A 214 -3.61 7.35 7.53
C LEU A 214 -4.93 8.12 7.60
N PHE A 215 -6.04 7.44 7.86
CA PHE A 215 -7.36 8.04 7.97
C PHE A 215 -7.54 8.91 9.22
N ASP A 216 -6.84 8.60 10.31
CA ASP A 216 -6.87 9.38 11.55
C ASP A 216 -5.91 10.58 11.53
N THR A 217 -4.78 10.47 10.83
CA THR A 217 -3.69 11.47 10.94
C THR A 217 -3.41 12.25 9.66
N VAL A 218 -3.48 11.63 8.49
CA VAL A 218 -3.09 12.26 7.22
C VAL A 218 -4.30 12.78 6.46
N VAL A 219 -5.31 11.94 6.25
CA VAL A 219 -6.54 12.29 5.49
C VAL A 219 -7.22 13.56 6.02
N PRO A 220 -7.38 13.80 7.34
CA PRO A 220 -8.04 15.00 7.83
C PRO A 220 -7.27 16.29 7.57
N ARG A 221 -5.94 16.19 7.41
CA ARG A 221 -5.02 17.31 7.16
C ARG A 221 -4.77 17.56 5.67
N ALA A 222 -5.09 16.57 4.83
CA ALA A 222 -4.95 16.68 3.39
C ALA A 222 -5.93 17.71 2.79
N SER A 223 -5.49 18.36 1.73
CA SER A 223 -6.31 19.27 0.93
C SER A 223 -7.59 18.57 0.44
N LEU A 224 -8.63 19.37 0.19
CA LEU A 224 -9.88 18.85 -0.36
C LEU A 224 -9.66 18.18 -1.74
N ALA A 225 -8.71 18.68 -2.53
CA ALA A 225 -8.36 18.09 -3.81
C ALA A 225 -7.84 16.65 -3.67
N VAL A 226 -6.92 16.41 -2.73
CA VAL A 226 -6.40 15.06 -2.46
C VAL A 226 -7.47 14.14 -1.88
N ARG A 227 -8.32 14.64 -0.96
CA ARG A 227 -9.44 13.86 -0.44
C ARG A 227 -10.44 13.46 -1.52
N ARG A 228 -10.68 14.32 -2.52
CA ARG A 228 -11.48 13.98 -3.70
C ARG A 228 -10.84 12.90 -4.56
N LEU A 229 -9.50 12.90 -4.69
CA LEU A 229 -8.77 11.87 -5.44
C LEU A 229 -8.83 10.48 -4.77
N LEU A 230 -9.05 10.39 -3.46
CA LEU A 230 -9.24 9.10 -2.79
C LEU A 230 -10.48 8.35 -3.30
N ILE A 231 -11.53 9.05 -3.72
CA ILE A 231 -12.79 8.43 -4.17
C ILE A 231 -12.60 7.51 -5.39
N PRO A 232 -12.04 7.99 -6.53
CA PRO A 232 -11.80 7.11 -7.68
C PRO A 232 -10.78 6.00 -7.39
N HIS A 233 -9.82 6.24 -6.48
CA HIS A 233 -8.85 5.22 -6.07
C HIS A 233 -9.51 4.10 -5.27
N LEU A 234 -10.41 4.44 -4.34
CA LEU A 234 -11.20 3.47 -3.57
C LEU A 234 -12.20 2.71 -4.47
N ASP A 235 -12.84 3.38 -5.43
CA ASP A 235 -13.69 2.71 -6.43
C ASP A 235 -12.88 1.69 -7.25
N ALA A 236 -11.70 2.08 -7.74
CA ALA A 236 -10.82 1.20 -8.48
C ALA A 236 -10.30 0.04 -7.62
N ALA A 237 -9.91 0.31 -6.37
CA ALA A 237 -9.44 -0.72 -5.44
C ALA A 237 -10.55 -1.73 -5.12
N LEU A 238 -11.76 -1.26 -4.82
CA LEU A 238 -12.92 -2.12 -4.54
C LEU A 238 -13.26 -3.04 -5.72
N ARG A 239 -13.22 -2.51 -6.96
CA ARG A 239 -13.51 -3.30 -8.17
C ARG A 239 -12.42 -4.30 -8.54
N ARG A 240 -11.15 -3.98 -8.25
CA ARG A 240 -10.00 -4.84 -8.56
C ARG A 240 -9.67 -5.84 -7.45
N ALA A 241 -10.18 -5.63 -6.24
CA ALA A 241 -9.88 -6.47 -5.09
C ALA A 241 -10.34 -7.92 -5.30
N ALA A 242 -9.37 -8.83 -5.37
CA ALA A 242 -9.60 -10.25 -5.55
C ALA A 242 -10.19 -10.93 -4.30
N GLY A 243 -9.75 -10.53 -3.11
CA GLY A 243 -10.16 -11.12 -1.83
C GLY A 243 -11.24 -10.33 -1.06
N THR A 244 -11.98 -11.03 -0.20
CA THR A 244 -13.06 -10.43 0.62
C THR A 244 -12.50 -9.42 1.63
N ALA A 245 -11.31 -9.65 2.18
CA ALA A 245 -10.68 -8.74 3.13
C ALA A 245 -10.28 -7.41 2.47
N SER A 246 -9.69 -7.42 1.28
CA SER A 246 -9.40 -6.19 0.53
C SER A 246 -10.67 -5.40 0.16
N ARG A 247 -11.77 -6.07 -0.23
CA ARG A 247 -13.05 -5.39 -0.49
C ARG A 247 -13.64 -4.77 0.77
N ALA A 248 -13.58 -5.49 1.89
CA ALA A 248 -13.98 -4.98 3.20
C ALA A 248 -13.12 -3.76 3.63
N ALA A 249 -11.80 -3.81 3.44
CA ALA A 249 -10.91 -2.69 3.73
C ALA A 249 -11.23 -1.45 2.87
N ALA A 250 -11.50 -1.65 1.57
CA ALA A 250 -11.93 -0.58 0.68
C ALA A 250 -13.23 0.07 1.16
N ALA A 251 -14.21 -0.75 1.58
CA ALA A 251 -15.47 -0.29 2.14
C ALA A 251 -15.28 0.51 3.44
N ASP A 252 -14.47 0.01 4.36
CA ASP A 252 -14.18 0.67 5.63
C ASP A 252 -13.50 2.03 5.42
N CYS A 253 -12.53 2.10 4.48
CA CYS A 253 -11.89 3.35 4.06
C CYS A 253 -12.87 4.34 3.41
N ALA A 254 -13.75 3.87 2.52
CA ALA A 254 -14.79 4.71 1.92
C ALA A 254 -15.75 5.29 2.96
N ALA A 255 -16.16 4.47 3.93
CA ALA A 255 -17.01 4.89 5.02
C ALA A 255 -16.31 5.89 5.94
N ALA A 256 -15.01 5.70 6.22
CA ALA A 256 -14.20 6.62 7.01
C ALA A 256 -14.03 7.97 6.30
N LEU A 257 -13.80 7.97 4.97
CA LEU A 257 -13.73 9.19 4.17
C LEU A 257 -15.07 9.94 4.18
N ALA A 258 -16.19 9.24 4.00
CA ALA A 258 -17.52 9.82 4.00
C ALA A 258 -17.85 10.52 5.32
N ARG A 259 -17.53 9.88 6.45
CA ARG A 259 -17.75 10.46 7.78
C ARG A 259 -16.83 11.64 8.09
N SER A 260 -15.55 11.55 7.72
CA SER A 260 -14.55 12.57 8.06
C SER A 260 -14.53 13.75 7.08
N SER A 261 -14.98 13.55 5.84
CA SER A 261 -15.00 14.59 4.81
C SER A 261 -16.17 14.43 3.82
N PRO A 262 -17.42 14.70 4.25
CA PRO A 262 -18.58 14.66 3.36
C PRO A 262 -18.42 15.57 2.13
N ALA A 263 -17.77 16.73 2.30
CA ALA A 263 -17.50 17.69 1.22
C ALA A 263 -16.65 17.12 0.07
N ALA A 264 -15.92 16.02 0.29
CA ALA A 264 -15.16 15.35 -0.76
C ALA A 264 -16.06 14.63 -1.78
N PHE A 265 -17.34 14.35 -1.46
CA PHE A 265 -18.25 13.57 -2.31
C PHE A 265 -19.10 14.43 -3.25
N GLY A 266 -18.92 15.75 -3.25
CA GLY A 266 -19.63 16.68 -4.13
C GLY A 266 -18.73 17.47 -5.08
N GLY A 267 -19.36 18.09 -6.08
CA GLY A 267 -18.68 18.93 -7.07
C GLY A 267 -17.86 18.10 -8.06
N PRO A 268 -16.56 18.38 -8.28
CA PRO A 268 -15.76 17.70 -9.31
C PRO A 268 -15.65 16.18 -9.18
N SER A 269 -15.84 15.63 -7.98
CA SER A 269 -15.75 14.19 -7.68
C SER A 269 -17.10 13.47 -7.70
N GLU A 270 -18.20 14.16 -7.96
CA GLU A 270 -19.57 13.61 -7.86
C GLU A 270 -19.74 12.35 -8.70
N ALA A 271 -19.32 12.37 -9.97
CA ALA A 271 -19.42 11.20 -10.85
C ALA A 271 -18.63 9.98 -10.31
N ALA A 272 -17.46 10.22 -9.70
CA ALA A 272 -16.67 9.17 -9.06
C ALA A 272 -17.34 8.67 -7.77
N ALA A 273 -17.98 9.55 -7.00
CA ALA A 273 -18.73 9.20 -5.81
C ALA A 273 -19.93 8.31 -6.15
N VAL A 274 -20.70 8.65 -7.20
CA VAL A 274 -21.81 7.81 -7.68
C VAL A 274 -21.31 6.44 -8.16
N ARG A 275 -20.17 6.39 -8.85
CA ARG A 275 -19.55 5.11 -9.25
C ARG A 275 -19.15 4.26 -8.06
N LEU A 276 -18.54 4.85 -7.03
CA LEU A 276 -18.16 4.17 -5.79
C LEU A 276 -19.41 3.65 -5.07
N LEU A 277 -20.46 4.47 -4.98
CA LEU A 277 -21.73 4.10 -4.38
C LEU A 277 -22.37 2.87 -5.07
N ARG A 278 -22.40 2.87 -6.42
CA ARG A 278 -22.84 1.71 -7.21
C ARG A 278 -21.95 0.48 -7.03
N ALA A 279 -20.63 0.68 -6.91
CA ALA A 279 -19.69 -0.42 -6.67
C ALA A 279 -19.92 -1.08 -5.31
N LEU A 280 -20.19 -0.28 -4.27
CA LEU A 280 -20.51 -0.77 -2.92
C LEU A 280 -21.82 -1.58 -2.91
N ALA A 281 -22.86 -1.08 -3.59
CA ALA A 281 -24.13 -1.78 -3.71
C ALA A 281 -23.97 -3.13 -4.43
N ALA A 282 -23.33 -3.13 -5.61
CA ALA A 282 -23.06 -4.36 -6.36
C ALA A 282 -22.14 -5.32 -5.60
N GLY A 283 -21.17 -4.80 -4.84
CA GLY A 283 -20.30 -5.57 -3.97
C GLY A 283 -21.09 -6.28 -2.86
N ALA A 284 -21.93 -5.54 -2.13
CA ALA A 284 -22.74 -6.09 -1.04
C ALA A 284 -23.67 -7.22 -1.53
N GLU A 285 -24.28 -7.06 -2.71
CA GLU A 285 -25.14 -8.10 -3.30
C GLU A 285 -24.38 -9.38 -3.68
N ARG A 286 -23.13 -9.24 -4.15
CA ARG A 286 -22.31 -10.36 -4.63
C ARG A 286 -21.54 -11.08 -3.51
N GLU A 287 -21.34 -10.43 -2.37
CA GLU A 287 -20.66 -11.05 -1.25
C GLU A 287 -21.43 -12.26 -0.72
N ARG A 288 -20.73 -13.40 -0.61
CA ARG A 288 -21.28 -14.62 0.00
C ARG A 288 -21.36 -14.48 1.52
N GLY A 289 -20.28 -13.97 2.12
CA GLY A 289 -20.13 -13.89 3.58
C GLY A 289 -20.93 -12.74 4.17
N SER A 290 -21.67 -13.03 5.25
CA SER A 290 -22.48 -12.02 5.94
C SER A 290 -21.62 -10.90 6.55
N GLY A 291 -20.39 -11.20 6.97
CA GLY A 291 -19.46 -10.22 7.55
C GLY A 291 -18.96 -9.19 6.53
N ALA A 292 -18.51 -9.64 5.36
CA ALA A 292 -18.07 -8.76 4.28
C ALA A 292 -19.25 -7.94 3.72
N ARG A 293 -20.40 -8.59 3.51
CA ARG A 293 -21.65 -7.94 3.10
C ARG A 293 -22.04 -6.80 4.03
N SER A 294 -22.02 -7.04 5.35
CA SER A 294 -22.37 -6.03 6.35
C SER A 294 -21.47 -4.79 6.28
N ARG A 295 -20.15 -4.97 6.12
CA ARG A 295 -19.21 -3.84 5.95
C ARG A 295 -19.49 -3.02 4.69
N LEU A 296 -19.73 -3.68 3.56
CA LEU A 296 -20.08 -3.02 2.30
C LEU A 296 -21.40 -2.26 2.41
N SER A 297 -22.43 -2.85 3.01
CA SER A 297 -23.72 -2.18 3.24
C SER A 297 -23.60 -0.97 4.17
N ARG A 298 -22.77 -1.07 5.23
CA ARG A 298 -22.49 0.06 6.12
C ARG A 298 -21.77 1.20 5.38
N ALA A 299 -20.79 0.86 4.56
CA ALA A 299 -20.08 1.83 3.73
C ALA A 299 -20.99 2.46 2.68
N LEU A 300 -21.88 1.68 2.07
CA LEU A 300 -22.91 2.16 1.14
C LEU A 300 -23.78 3.23 1.81
N GLY A 301 -24.27 2.99 3.02
CA GLY A 301 -25.06 3.97 3.78
C GLY A 301 -24.28 5.26 4.07
N ALA A 302 -23.04 5.14 4.55
CA ALA A 302 -22.20 6.30 4.85
C ALA A 302 -21.88 7.14 3.59
N VAL A 303 -21.58 6.48 2.47
CA VAL A 303 -21.31 7.18 1.20
C VAL A 303 -22.59 7.79 0.63
N ALA A 304 -23.74 7.13 0.77
CA ALA A 304 -25.03 7.67 0.33
C ALA A 304 -25.37 8.97 1.07
N GLU A 305 -25.14 9.01 2.38
CA GLU A 305 -25.35 10.22 3.20
C GLU A 305 -24.44 11.38 2.77
N ALA A 306 -23.23 11.10 2.29
CA ALA A 306 -22.29 12.11 1.80
C ALA A 306 -22.52 12.53 0.33
N CYS A 307 -23.25 11.73 -0.46
CA CYS A 307 -23.51 12.00 -1.88
C CYS A 307 -24.69 12.97 -2.09
N PRO A 308 -24.74 13.67 -3.24
CA PRO A 308 -25.88 14.49 -3.59
C PRO A 308 -27.20 13.68 -3.72
N PRO A 309 -28.36 14.26 -3.32
CA PRO A 309 -29.65 13.56 -3.33
C PRO A 309 -30.06 12.86 -4.65
N PRO A 310 -29.80 13.43 -5.85
CA PRO A 310 -30.20 12.79 -7.12
C PRO A 310 -29.51 11.44 -7.35
N ALA A 311 -28.25 11.32 -6.93
CA ALA A 311 -27.47 10.09 -7.07
C ALA A 311 -28.02 8.96 -6.20
N VAL A 312 -28.43 9.30 -4.97
CA VAL A 312 -29.04 8.36 -4.02
C VAL A 312 -30.43 7.95 -4.48
N GLY A 313 -31.22 8.90 -4.99
CA GLY A 313 -32.57 8.65 -5.50
C GLY A 313 -32.60 7.61 -6.62
N THR A 314 -31.69 7.70 -7.59
CA THR A 314 -31.61 6.73 -8.70
C THR A 314 -31.37 5.31 -8.19
N LEU A 315 -30.43 5.14 -7.26
CA LEU A 315 -30.13 3.84 -6.66
C LEU A 315 -31.28 3.30 -5.80
N ALA A 316 -31.96 4.17 -5.06
CA ALA A 316 -33.14 3.78 -4.29
C ALA A 316 -34.25 3.27 -5.20
N THR A 317 -34.53 3.95 -6.33
CA THR A 317 -35.50 3.49 -7.33
C THR A 317 -35.10 2.13 -7.91
N GLU A 318 -33.85 1.97 -8.36
CA GLU A 318 -33.36 0.68 -8.88
C GLU A 318 -33.45 -0.47 -7.85
N ALA A 319 -33.29 -0.18 -6.56
CA ALA A 319 -33.43 -1.15 -5.48
C ALA A 319 -34.90 -1.53 -5.25
N CYS A 320 -35.80 -0.55 -5.25
CA CYS A 320 -37.25 -0.77 -5.16
C CYS A 320 -37.76 -1.63 -6.33
N GLU A 321 -37.43 -1.28 -7.57
CA GLU A 321 -37.80 -2.05 -8.75
C GLU A 321 -37.28 -3.49 -8.71
N ARG A 322 -36.11 -3.72 -8.11
CA ARG A 322 -35.55 -5.06 -7.91
C ARG A 322 -36.30 -5.84 -6.83
N TYR A 323 -36.64 -5.18 -5.72
CA TYR A 323 -37.44 -5.79 -4.67
C TYR A 323 -38.80 -6.23 -5.21
N GLU A 324 -39.48 -5.35 -5.94
CA GLU A 324 -40.74 -5.65 -6.62
C GLU A 324 -40.60 -6.80 -7.62
N ARG A 325 -39.53 -6.85 -8.42
CA ARG A 325 -39.31 -8.00 -9.32
C ARG A 325 -39.08 -9.34 -8.61
N LYS A 326 -38.49 -9.32 -7.41
CA LYS A 326 -38.11 -10.54 -6.67
C LYS A 326 -39.21 -11.03 -5.73
N TRP A 327 -40.00 -10.11 -5.18
CA TRP A 327 -40.98 -10.39 -4.13
C TRP A 327 -42.37 -9.80 -4.42
N GLY A 328 -42.49 -8.95 -5.43
CA GLY A 328 -43.76 -8.41 -5.93
C GLY A 328 -44.40 -9.37 -6.92
N ALA A 329 -44.79 -10.55 -6.42
CA ALA A 329 -45.83 -11.44 -6.94
C ALA A 329 -46.19 -12.42 -5.83
#